data_AF-A0A1V4XV13-F1
#
_entry.id   AF-A0A1V4XV13-F1
#
_cell.length_a   1.000
_cell.length_b   1.000
_cell.length_c   1.000
_cell.angle_alpha   90.00
_cell.angle_beta   90.00
_cell.angle_gamma   90.00
#
_symmetry.space_group_name_H-M   'P 1'
#
loop_
_entity.id
_entity.type
_entity.pdbx_description
1 polymer ?
#
loop_
_entity_poly.entity_id
_entity_poly.type
_entity_poly.pdbx_seq_one_letter_code
_entity_poly.pdbx_strand_id
1 'polypeptide(L)'
;MKRIVIWVLLIGLGICLIPFPAGACSCNWRGPFLSVAREAPLVIRGRILRHSPGKAPTMDVLVLETLSGGLLDGGLVVQMGDGMHCRPILEAFPAGSEWVLALNGPGAKPGRGLALSHCGEFSLRLENGEVIGSIDGKQGQVKRMPWREFKERFLYPHFRKEFRGCVRAGERFRQAFGSRFEFVLEPTPTGWEVVVREYGREDNLARLTPPLHFVPNPREIEGWHLADDPAACTSRPYAAQAGPGNPRNFIFSPDVGTRIGAAETGRSVTVEDIEKVSRFGRGVLTVESFVLKPGNNGCPTIEEMKFSVLLEGGY
;
A
#
# COMPACT_ATOMS: atom_id res chain seq x y z
N MET A 1 -38.51 66.15 0.29
CA MET A 1 -37.46 65.34 0.97
C MET A 1 -37.97 64.11 1.72
N LYS A 2 -39.16 64.12 2.36
CA LYS A 2 -39.69 62.96 3.12
C LYS A 2 -40.00 61.69 2.29
N ARG A 3 -40.34 61.81 1.00
CA ARG A 3 -40.65 60.66 0.13
C ARG A 3 -39.43 59.84 -0.29
N ILE A 4 -38.24 60.45 -0.36
CA ILE A 4 -37.00 59.76 -0.78
C ILE A 4 -36.51 58.84 0.35
N VAL A 5 -36.68 59.25 1.61
CA VAL A 5 -36.28 58.46 2.78
C VAL A 5 -37.09 57.15 2.90
N ILE A 6 -38.37 57.17 2.51
CA ILE A 6 -39.25 56.00 2.57
C ILE A 6 -38.87 54.96 1.50
N TRP A 7 -38.45 55.39 0.30
CA TRP A 7 -38.00 54.48 -0.75
C TRP A 7 -36.65 53.82 -0.43
N VAL A 8 -35.73 54.54 0.22
CA VAL A 8 -34.45 53.97 0.68
C VAL A 8 -34.67 52.93 1.79
N LEU A 9 -35.63 53.16 2.69
CA LEU A 9 -36.01 52.20 3.73
C LEU A 9 -36.68 50.93 3.19
N LEU A 10 -37.51 51.03 2.14
CA LEU A 10 -38.16 49.87 1.51
C LEU A 10 -37.19 49.04 0.66
N ILE A 11 -36.20 49.67 0.01
CA ILE A 11 -35.16 48.94 -0.74
C ILE A 11 -34.17 48.27 0.22
N GLY A 12 -33.85 48.90 1.36
CA GLY A 12 -33.02 48.30 2.41
C GLY A 12 -33.64 47.04 3.05
N LEU A 13 -34.98 47.00 3.19
CA LEU A 13 -35.69 45.85 3.76
C LEU A 13 -35.78 44.66 2.78
N GLY A 14 -35.79 44.91 1.46
CA GLY A 14 -35.81 43.87 0.43
C GLY A 14 -34.47 43.14 0.25
N ILE A 15 -33.34 43.78 0.56
CA ILE A 15 -32.00 43.19 0.41
C ILE A 15 -31.66 42.20 1.55
N CYS A 16 -32.33 42.30 2.71
CA CYS A 16 -32.15 41.33 3.82
C CYS A 16 -32.86 39.99 3.61
N LEU A 17 -33.64 39.81 2.53
CA LEU A 17 -34.37 38.58 2.24
C LEU A 17 -33.72 37.74 1.13
N ILE A 18 -32.46 38.03 0.76
CA ILE A 18 -31.72 37.14 -0.13
C ILE A 18 -31.37 35.89 0.69
N PRO A 19 -31.94 34.71 0.38
CA PRO A 19 -31.57 33.49 1.07
C PRO A 19 -30.10 33.20 0.73
N PHE A 20 -29.21 33.44 1.69
CA PHE A 20 -27.89 32.84 1.63
C PHE A 20 -28.11 31.32 1.57
N PRO A 21 -27.57 30.60 0.58
CA PRO A 21 -27.60 29.16 0.62
C PRO A 21 -26.87 28.74 1.90
N ALA A 22 -27.63 28.31 2.90
CA ALA A 22 -27.08 27.62 4.05
C ALA A 22 -26.55 26.30 3.49
N GLY A 23 -25.25 26.30 3.13
CA GLY A 23 -24.53 25.09 2.75
C GLY A 23 -24.48 24.19 3.98
N ALA A 24 -25.55 23.41 4.19
CA ALA A 24 -25.77 22.67 5.43
C ALA A 24 -24.63 21.68 5.73
N CYS A 25 -23.90 21.27 4.70
CA CYS A 25 -22.70 20.46 4.79
C CYS A 25 -21.79 20.80 3.60
N SER A 26 -20.70 21.53 3.82
CA SER A 26 -19.68 21.75 2.79
C SER A 26 -18.33 21.23 3.27
N CYS A 27 -17.69 20.46 2.41
CA CYS A 27 -16.28 20.15 2.52
C CYS A 27 -15.71 19.91 1.13
N ASN A 28 -14.40 20.11 1.01
CA ASN A 28 -13.70 19.77 -0.21
C ASN A 28 -13.68 18.25 -0.34
N TRP A 29 -14.03 17.77 -1.53
CA TRP A 29 -13.93 16.36 -1.87
C TRP A 29 -12.47 15.91 -1.80
N ARG A 30 -12.19 14.93 -0.94
CA ARG A 30 -10.84 14.47 -0.59
C ARG A 30 -10.29 13.39 -1.51
N GLY A 31 -11.11 12.84 -2.40
CA GLY A 31 -10.66 11.85 -3.35
C GLY A 31 -11.55 10.62 -3.45
N PRO A 32 -11.18 9.72 -4.38
CA PRO A 32 -11.81 8.42 -4.52
C PRO A 32 -11.32 7.45 -3.43
N PHE A 33 -11.94 6.28 -3.34
CA PHE A 33 -11.76 5.35 -2.22
C PHE A 33 -10.30 4.95 -2.00
N LEU A 34 -9.59 4.53 -3.05
CA LEU A 34 -8.18 4.10 -2.94
C LEU A 34 -7.22 5.22 -2.50
N SER A 35 -7.65 6.48 -2.58
CA SER A 35 -6.92 7.63 -2.04
C SER A 35 -7.24 7.83 -0.56
N VAL A 36 -8.53 8.03 -0.24
CA VAL A 36 -8.95 8.45 1.11
C VAL A 36 -8.87 7.33 2.14
N ALA A 37 -9.01 6.07 1.72
CA ALA A 37 -9.00 4.92 2.62
C ALA A 37 -7.61 4.65 3.22
N ARG A 38 -6.53 5.18 2.65
CA ARG A 38 -5.16 5.06 3.20
C ARG A 38 -4.97 5.85 4.49
N GLU A 39 -5.74 6.92 4.65
CA GLU A 39 -5.72 7.78 5.83
C GLU A 39 -6.76 7.33 6.87
N ALA A 40 -7.60 6.35 6.54
CA ALA A 40 -8.58 5.80 7.47
C ALA A 40 -7.91 4.83 8.45
N PRO A 41 -8.10 4.98 9.77
CA PRO A 41 -7.55 4.07 10.77
C PRO A 41 -8.06 2.63 10.64
N LEU A 42 -9.24 2.45 10.05
CA LEU A 42 -9.89 1.15 9.91
C LEU A 42 -10.58 1.06 8.55
N VAL A 43 -10.26 0.03 7.78
CA VAL A 43 -10.92 -0.30 6.52
C VAL A 43 -11.39 -1.75 6.59
N ILE A 44 -12.69 -1.96 6.37
CA ILE A 44 -13.32 -3.27 6.49
C ILE A 44 -14.19 -3.58 5.27
N ARG A 45 -14.36 -4.87 4.98
CA ARG A 45 -15.53 -5.39 4.27
C ARG A 45 -16.53 -5.85 5.31
N GLY A 46 -17.78 -5.39 5.22
CA GLY A 46 -18.82 -5.76 6.17
C GLY A 46 -20.20 -5.87 5.54
N ARG A 47 -21.09 -6.56 6.25
CA ARG A 47 -22.53 -6.67 5.92
C ARG A 47 -23.34 -5.86 6.91
N ILE A 48 -24.26 -5.04 6.42
CA ILE A 48 -25.18 -4.29 7.26
C ILE A 48 -26.21 -5.26 7.84
N LEU A 49 -26.29 -5.37 9.17
CA LEU A 49 -27.23 -6.28 9.84
C LEU A 49 -28.58 -5.62 10.06
N ARG A 50 -28.56 -4.42 10.66
CA ARG A 50 -29.77 -3.66 10.99
C ARG A 50 -29.45 -2.19 11.17
N HIS A 51 -30.49 -1.38 11.13
CA HIS A 51 -30.46 0.04 11.46
C HIS A 51 -31.06 0.27 12.84
N SER A 52 -30.46 1.19 13.58
CA SER A 52 -30.97 1.69 14.85
C SER A 52 -31.28 3.18 14.67
N PRO A 53 -32.49 3.53 14.19
CA PRO A 53 -32.90 4.91 13.99
C PRO A 53 -33.11 5.63 15.33
N GLY A 54 -33.08 6.95 15.32
CA GLY A 54 -33.29 7.77 16.52
C GLY A 54 -32.57 9.12 16.43
N LYS A 55 -32.35 9.77 17.57
CA LYS A 55 -31.61 11.05 17.64
C LYS A 55 -30.14 10.92 17.25
N ALA A 56 -29.56 9.73 17.40
CA ALA A 56 -28.20 9.41 16.98
C ALA A 56 -28.26 8.11 16.16
N PRO A 57 -28.64 8.19 14.87
CA PRO A 57 -28.79 7.02 14.02
C PRO A 57 -27.49 6.23 13.93
N THR A 58 -27.60 4.90 13.98
CA THR A 58 -26.47 3.98 13.85
C THR A 58 -26.85 2.79 12.99
N MET A 59 -25.84 2.13 12.43
CA MET A 59 -25.98 0.83 11.78
C MET A 59 -25.05 -0.19 12.41
N ASP A 60 -25.57 -1.39 12.62
CA ASP A 60 -24.80 -2.53 13.10
C ASP A 60 -24.21 -3.26 11.88
N VAL A 61 -22.90 -3.48 11.90
CA VAL A 61 -22.15 -4.06 10.78
C VAL A 61 -21.45 -5.33 11.25
N LEU A 62 -21.71 -6.44 10.57
CA LEU A 62 -20.90 -7.65 10.69
C LEU A 62 -19.63 -7.48 9.86
N VAL A 63 -18.47 -7.54 10.50
CA VAL A 63 -17.17 -7.47 9.83
C VAL A 63 -16.88 -8.84 9.21
N LEU A 64 -16.80 -8.87 7.88
CA LEU A 64 -16.47 -10.07 7.12
C LEU A 64 -14.95 -10.19 6.89
N GLU A 65 -14.28 -9.05 6.71
CA GLU A 65 -12.84 -8.97 6.51
C GLU A 65 -12.30 -7.60 6.95
N THR A 66 -11.14 -7.57 7.60
CA THR A 66 -10.41 -6.32 7.89
C THR A 66 -9.28 -6.15 6.88
N LEU A 67 -9.32 -5.06 6.10
CA LEU A 67 -8.30 -4.74 5.10
C LEU A 67 -7.17 -3.88 5.65
N SER A 68 -7.48 -3.00 6.60
CA SER A 68 -6.51 -2.13 7.30
C SER A 68 -7.01 -1.83 8.70
N GLY A 69 -6.08 -1.65 9.65
CA GLY A 69 -6.38 -1.47 11.07
C GLY A 69 -6.56 -2.79 11.82
N GLY A 70 -7.07 -2.72 13.04
CA GLY A 70 -7.32 -3.88 13.90
C GLY A 70 -8.69 -3.81 14.56
N LEU A 71 -9.35 -4.95 14.68
CA LEU A 71 -10.56 -5.14 15.48
C LEU A 71 -10.38 -6.36 16.38
N LEU A 72 -10.92 -6.30 17.59
CA LEU A 72 -10.90 -7.44 18.52
C LEU A 72 -12.16 -8.31 18.40
N ASP A 73 -13.23 -7.79 17.79
CA ASP A 73 -14.54 -8.43 17.67
C ASP A 73 -14.96 -8.61 16.20
N GLY A 74 -16.00 -9.43 15.95
CA GLY A 74 -16.56 -9.63 14.60
C GLY A 74 -17.62 -8.60 14.18
N GLY A 75 -18.01 -7.69 15.07
CA GLY A 75 -19.08 -6.72 14.83
C GLY A 75 -18.66 -5.30 15.20
N LEU A 76 -19.24 -4.31 14.53
CA LEU A 76 -19.03 -2.90 14.86
C LEU A 76 -20.32 -2.08 14.67
N VAL A 77 -20.41 -0.95 15.36
CA VAL A 77 -21.48 0.03 15.21
C VAL A 77 -20.93 1.26 14.52
N VAL A 78 -21.53 1.65 13.40
CA VAL A 78 -21.20 2.89 12.67
C VAL A 78 -22.24 3.95 12.97
N GLN A 79 -21.79 5.13 13.37
CA GLN A 79 -22.63 6.30 13.57
C GLN A 79 -22.96 6.95 12.22
N MET A 80 -24.25 7.22 12.00
CA MET A 80 -24.82 7.68 10.73
C MET A 80 -25.37 9.10 10.84
N GLY A 81 -25.91 9.61 9.74
CA GLY A 81 -26.45 10.97 9.62
C GLY A 81 -27.66 11.20 10.50
N ASP A 82 -27.57 12.20 11.38
CA ASP A 82 -28.65 12.77 12.18
C ASP A 82 -29.15 14.13 11.61
N GLY A 83 -28.70 14.49 10.39
CA GLY A 83 -28.94 15.79 9.77
C GLY A 83 -27.99 16.91 10.22
N MET A 84 -27.24 16.74 11.31
CA MET A 84 -26.35 17.76 11.88
C MET A 84 -24.87 17.49 11.60
N HIS A 85 -24.47 16.22 11.60
CA HIS A 85 -23.06 15.83 11.47
C HIS A 85 -22.64 15.52 10.03
N CYS A 86 -23.48 15.83 9.05
CA CYS A 86 -23.18 15.63 7.63
C CYS A 86 -22.72 14.20 7.32
N ARG A 87 -23.18 13.21 8.06
CA ARG A 87 -22.85 11.81 7.81
C ARG A 87 -23.82 11.23 6.78
N PRO A 88 -23.42 10.18 6.06
CA PRO A 88 -24.35 9.47 5.18
C PRO A 88 -25.61 9.01 5.91
N ILE A 89 -26.75 9.06 5.23
CA ILE A 89 -28.05 8.63 5.76
C ILE A 89 -28.16 7.10 5.80
N LEU A 90 -29.05 6.56 6.64
CA LEU A 90 -29.22 5.12 6.82
C LEU A 90 -29.71 4.42 5.54
N GLU A 91 -30.58 5.08 4.79
CA GLU A 91 -31.24 4.55 3.60
C GLU A 91 -30.25 4.24 2.47
N ALA A 92 -29.08 4.90 2.47
CA ALA A 92 -28.00 4.62 1.53
C ALA A 92 -27.33 3.25 1.77
N PHE A 93 -27.54 2.63 2.94
CA PHE A 93 -26.90 1.38 3.37
C PHE A 93 -27.95 0.33 3.79
N PRO A 94 -28.75 -0.26 2.87
CA PRO A 94 -29.83 -1.17 3.24
C PRO A 94 -29.37 -2.39 4.05
N ALA A 95 -30.19 -2.87 4.98
CA ALA A 95 -29.90 -4.11 5.70
C ALA A 95 -29.71 -5.30 4.72
N GLY A 96 -28.76 -6.19 5.03
CA GLY A 96 -28.37 -7.33 4.18
C GLY A 96 -27.34 -7.00 3.10
N SER A 97 -27.08 -5.71 2.80
CA SER A 97 -26.10 -5.31 1.79
C SER A 97 -24.65 -5.40 2.29
N GLU A 98 -23.71 -5.63 1.37
CA GLU A 98 -22.27 -5.69 1.66
C GLU A 98 -21.53 -4.45 1.14
N TRP A 99 -20.57 -3.99 1.94
CA TRP A 99 -19.83 -2.76 1.69
C TRP A 99 -18.36 -2.89 2.08
N VAL A 100 -17.52 -2.12 1.40
CA VAL A 100 -16.19 -1.77 1.87
C VAL A 100 -16.28 -0.39 2.52
N LEU A 101 -15.92 -0.27 3.79
CA LEU A 101 -16.06 0.95 4.57
C LEU A 101 -14.70 1.40 5.09
N ALA A 102 -14.35 2.65 4.82
CA ALA A 102 -13.18 3.33 5.38
C ALA A 102 -13.65 4.25 6.52
N LEU A 103 -13.47 3.80 7.76
CA LEU A 103 -14.06 4.40 8.95
C LEU A 103 -13.09 5.38 9.61
N ASN A 104 -13.64 6.46 10.16
CA ASN A 104 -12.90 7.55 10.82
C ASN A 104 -11.81 8.17 9.95
N GLY A 105 -11.98 8.09 8.63
CA GLY A 105 -11.10 8.76 7.70
C GLY A 105 -11.23 10.28 7.78
N PRO A 106 -10.32 11.01 7.10
CA PRO A 106 -10.26 12.45 7.21
C PRO A 106 -11.56 13.14 6.80
N GLY A 107 -12.04 14.06 7.65
CA GLY A 107 -13.33 14.72 7.47
C GLY A 107 -14.52 13.99 8.10
N ALA A 108 -14.32 12.82 8.72
CA ALA A 108 -15.31 12.23 9.60
C ALA A 108 -15.54 13.17 10.80
N LYS A 109 -16.80 13.46 11.12
CA LYS A 109 -17.13 14.35 12.24
C LYS A 109 -17.01 13.62 13.58
N PRO A 110 -16.44 14.26 14.61
CA PRO A 110 -16.23 13.65 15.93
C PRO A 110 -17.54 13.15 16.53
N GLY A 111 -17.44 12.10 17.35
CA GLY A 111 -18.58 11.40 17.94
C GLY A 111 -18.10 10.31 18.90
N ARG A 112 -19.05 9.59 19.51
CA ARG A 112 -18.75 8.51 20.46
C ARG A 112 -18.47 7.15 19.79
N GLY A 113 -18.26 7.11 18.47
CA GLY A 113 -18.09 5.87 17.73
C GLY A 113 -17.40 6.04 16.37
N LEU A 114 -17.29 4.94 15.64
CA LEU A 114 -16.80 4.91 14.27
C LEU A 114 -17.81 5.59 13.34
N ALA A 115 -17.33 6.39 12.39
CA ALA A 115 -18.20 7.12 11.46
C ALA A 115 -17.60 7.16 10.06
N LEU A 116 -18.47 7.25 9.05
CA LEU A 116 -18.09 7.55 7.68
C LEU A 116 -17.95 9.06 7.49
N SER A 117 -16.99 9.46 6.67
CA SER A 117 -16.94 10.82 6.15
C SER A 117 -17.78 10.94 4.87
N HIS A 118 -18.43 12.09 4.68
CA HIS A 118 -19.08 12.46 3.43
C HIS A 118 -18.14 13.25 2.49
N CYS A 119 -16.90 13.53 2.92
CA CYS A 119 -15.97 14.40 2.21
C CYS A 119 -15.12 13.65 1.17
N GLY A 120 -15.60 12.54 0.64
CA GLY A 120 -14.86 11.65 -0.26
C GLY A 120 -15.62 10.34 -0.43
N GLU A 121 -15.06 9.42 -1.20
CA GLU A 121 -15.63 8.08 -1.31
C GLU A 121 -15.11 7.19 -0.17
N PHE A 122 -15.82 7.15 0.96
CA PHE A 122 -15.45 6.31 2.12
C PHE A 122 -16.23 5.00 2.20
N SER A 123 -17.06 4.71 1.19
CA SER A 123 -17.85 3.50 1.10
C SER A 123 -17.93 3.01 -0.35
N LEU A 124 -17.69 1.73 -0.58
CA LEU A 124 -17.96 1.08 -1.87
C LEU A 124 -18.96 -0.05 -1.67
N ARG A 125 -19.97 -0.14 -2.53
CA ARG A 125 -20.92 -1.26 -2.47
C ARG A 125 -20.27 -2.50 -3.06
N LEU A 126 -20.49 -3.66 -2.46
CA LEU A 126 -20.06 -4.95 -3.00
C LEU A 126 -21.29 -5.72 -3.50
N GLU A 127 -21.29 -6.08 -4.78
CA GLU A 127 -22.39 -6.82 -5.41
C GLU A 127 -21.85 -7.75 -6.49
N ASN A 128 -22.32 -9.00 -6.52
CA ASN A 128 -21.90 -10.00 -7.50
C ASN A 128 -20.37 -10.18 -7.62
N GLY A 129 -19.65 -10.04 -6.51
CA GLY A 129 -18.18 -10.17 -6.47
C GLY A 129 -17.42 -8.95 -6.98
N GLU A 130 -18.09 -7.83 -7.25
CA GLU A 130 -17.50 -6.58 -7.71
C GLU A 130 -17.74 -5.45 -6.70
N VAL A 131 -16.74 -4.58 -6.53
CA VAL A 131 -16.91 -3.31 -5.82
C VAL A 131 -17.38 -2.23 -6.79
N ILE A 132 -18.29 -1.39 -6.32
CA ILE A 132 -18.98 -0.39 -7.13
C ILE A 132 -18.91 0.97 -6.40
N GLY A 133 -18.42 2.00 -7.10
CA GLY A 133 -18.34 3.37 -6.60
C GLY A 133 -17.18 4.17 -7.22
N SER A 134 -16.80 5.30 -6.63
CA SER A 134 -15.62 6.06 -7.04
C SER A 134 -14.33 5.45 -6.47
N ILE A 135 -13.77 4.47 -7.19
CA ILE A 135 -12.64 3.66 -6.70
C ILE A 135 -11.31 4.42 -6.78
N ASP A 136 -10.99 4.95 -7.96
CA ASP A 136 -9.75 5.66 -8.30
C ASP A 136 -9.99 6.86 -9.25
N GLY A 137 -11.27 7.23 -9.42
CA GLY A 137 -11.73 8.19 -10.40
C GLY A 137 -11.92 9.62 -9.86
N LYS A 138 -12.65 10.43 -10.63
CA LYS A 138 -13.10 11.76 -10.19
C LYS A 138 -14.36 11.65 -9.33
N GLN A 139 -14.73 12.75 -8.66
CA GLN A 139 -15.98 12.85 -7.92
C GLN A 139 -17.18 12.47 -8.80
N GLY A 140 -18.04 11.58 -8.30
CA GLY A 140 -19.23 11.11 -9.00
C GLY A 140 -18.97 10.07 -10.12
N GLN A 141 -17.72 9.77 -10.45
CA GLN A 141 -17.41 8.71 -11.39
C GLN A 141 -17.63 7.35 -10.72
N VAL A 142 -18.59 6.56 -11.22
CA VAL A 142 -18.83 5.19 -10.76
C VAL A 142 -18.08 4.21 -11.65
N LYS A 143 -17.31 3.32 -11.03
CA LYS A 143 -16.65 2.18 -11.68
C LYS A 143 -17.09 0.89 -11.01
N ARG A 144 -16.97 -0.22 -11.74
CA ARG A 144 -17.06 -1.58 -11.22
C ARG A 144 -15.67 -2.21 -11.32
N MET A 145 -15.29 -2.97 -10.31
CA MET A 145 -14.01 -3.68 -10.29
C MET A 145 -14.17 -5.00 -9.55
N PRO A 146 -13.62 -6.12 -10.05
CA PRO A 146 -13.61 -7.37 -9.32
C PRO A 146 -13.01 -7.19 -7.92
N TRP A 147 -13.63 -7.80 -6.90
CA TRP A 147 -13.17 -7.71 -5.50
C TRP A 147 -11.68 -8.03 -5.34
N ARG A 148 -11.20 -9.04 -6.06
CA ARG A 148 -9.79 -9.45 -6.03
C ARG A 148 -8.86 -8.34 -6.53
N GLU A 149 -9.19 -7.73 -7.67
CA GLU A 149 -8.40 -6.64 -8.24
C GLU A 149 -8.40 -5.42 -7.31
N PHE A 150 -9.57 -5.08 -6.75
CA PHE A 150 -9.66 -4.01 -5.76
C PHE A 150 -8.76 -4.26 -4.55
N LYS A 151 -8.79 -5.47 -3.98
CA LYS A 151 -7.92 -5.83 -2.85
C LYS A 151 -6.45 -5.70 -3.22
N GLU A 152 -6.05 -6.15 -4.40
CA GLU A 152 -4.67 -6.06 -4.87
C GLU A 152 -4.22 -4.59 -4.98
N ARG A 153 -5.04 -3.72 -5.56
CA ARG A 153 -4.77 -2.27 -5.67
C ARG A 153 -4.81 -1.53 -4.33
N PHE A 154 -5.65 -1.98 -3.41
CA PHE A 154 -5.74 -1.43 -2.05
C PHE A 154 -4.51 -1.81 -1.21
N LEU A 155 -4.13 -3.09 -1.22
CA LEU A 155 -3.05 -3.62 -0.39
C LEU A 155 -1.66 -3.29 -0.95
N TYR A 156 -1.53 -3.18 -2.27
CA TYR A 156 -0.27 -2.95 -2.96
C TYR A 156 -0.38 -1.79 -3.96
N PRO A 157 -0.61 -0.57 -3.47
CA PRO A 157 -0.70 0.58 -4.36
C PRO A 157 0.62 0.85 -5.07
N HIS A 158 0.56 1.49 -6.25
CA HIS A 158 1.77 2.00 -6.90
C HIS A 158 2.70 2.77 -5.96
N PHE A 159 3.98 2.43 -6.00
CA PHE A 159 5.04 3.10 -5.24
C PHE A 159 6.31 3.26 -6.08
N ARG A 160 7.08 4.30 -5.72
CA ARG A 160 8.46 4.49 -6.13
C ARG A 160 9.23 5.01 -4.93
N LYS A 161 10.35 4.37 -4.59
CA LYS A 161 11.17 4.71 -3.43
C LYS A 161 12.64 4.67 -3.81
N GLU A 162 13.36 5.73 -3.48
CA GLU A 162 14.81 5.81 -3.59
C GLU A 162 15.41 6.06 -2.20
N PHE A 163 16.54 5.42 -1.92
CA PHE A 163 17.32 5.67 -0.72
C PHE A 163 18.78 5.28 -0.92
N ARG A 164 19.63 5.74 0.00
CA ARG A 164 21.04 5.37 0.10
C ARG A 164 21.34 4.80 1.47
N GLY A 165 22.38 4.01 1.56
CA GLY A 165 22.82 3.41 2.81
C GLY A 165 24.31 3.12 2.85
N CYS A 166 24.78 2.80 4.04
CA CYS A 166 26.11 2.27 4.31
C CYS A 166 25.95 1.08 5.25
N VAL A 167 26.68 0.01 5.00
CA VAL A 167 26.74 -1.18 5.86
C VAL A 167 28.18 -1.61 6.08
N ARG A 168 28.47 -2.08 7.29
CA ARG A 168 29.73 -2.76 7.61
C ARG A 168 29.53 -4.26 7.76
N ALA A 169 30.59 -5.03 7.58
CA ALA A 169 30.56 -6.49 7.64
C ALA A 169 29.76 -7.02 8.85
N GLY A 170 28.78 -7.87 8.59
CA GLY A 170 27.90 -8.45 9.60
C GLY A 170 26.72 -7.57 10.03
N GLU A 171 26.67 -6.30 9.62
CA GLU A 171 25.52 -5.44 9.87
C GLU A 171 24.38 -5.75 8.91
N ARG A 172 23.16 -5.68 9.44
CA ARG A 172 21.93 -5.78 8.66
C ARG A 172 21.39 -4.39 8.40
N PHE A 173 21.04 -4.09 7.15
CA PHE A 173 20.30 -2.87 6.79
C PHE A 173 18.83 -3.17 6.54
N ARG A 174 17.95 -2.24 6.92
CA ARG A 174 16.50 -2.36 6.72
C ARG A 174 15.91 -1.03 6.30
N GLN A 175 15.00 -1.07 5.33
CA GLN A 175 14.24 0.10 4.89
C GLN A 175 12.82 -0.30 4.48
N ALA A 176 11.83 0.24 5.20
CA ALA A 176 10.43 0.09 4.85
C ALA A 176 10.09 0.81 3.53
N PHE A 177 9.23 0.21 2.71
CA PHE A 177 8.71 0.80 1.47
C PHE A 177 7.35 0.22 1.09
N GLY A 178 6.63 0.87 0.16
CA GLY A 178 5.38 0.36 -0.41
C GLY A 178 4.29 0.04 0.63
N SER A 179 4.30 0.71 1.78
CA SER A 179 3.44 0.52 2.97
C SER A 179 3.57 -0.82 3.71
N ARG A 180 3.86 -1.92 3.02
CA ARG A 180 3.85 -3.27 3.60
C ARG A 180 5.15 -4.05 3.41
N PHE A 181 6.10 -3.48 2.67
CA PHE A 181 7.34 -4.16 2.34
C PHE A 181 8.52 -3.61 3.13
N GLU A 182 9.52 -4.46 3.29
CA GLU A 182 10.83 -4.10 3.82
C GLU A 182 11.91 -4.59 2.86
N PHE A 183 12.82 -3.68 2.51
CA PHE A 183 14.06 -4.02 1.84
C PHE A 183 15.11 -4.31 2.91
N VAL A 184 15.80 -5.43 2.76
CA VAL A 184 16.81 -5.88 3.72
C VAL A 184 18.08 -6.26 2.97
N LEU A 185 19.22 -5.76 3.45
CA LEU A 185 20.51 -6.39 3.17
C LEU A 185 20.80 -7.35 4.31
N GLU A 186 20.58 -8.63 4.05
CA GLU A 186 20.75 -9.70 5.02
C GLU A 186 22.23 -10.12 5.00
N PRO A 187 22.99 -9.94 6.10
CA PRO A 187 24.41 -10.30 6.13
C PRO A 187 24.61 -11.80 5.92
N THR A 188 25.58 -12.14 5.09
CA THR A 188 26.09 -13.50 4.86
C THR A 188 27.55 -13.56 5.33
N PRO A 189 28.17 -14.76 5.43
CA PRO A 189 29.58 -14.86 5.81
C PRO A 189 30.55 -14.08 4.91
N THR A 190 30.18 -13.84 3.66
CA THR A 190 31.03 -13.26 2.59
C THR A 190 30.55 -11.89 2.08
N GLY A 191 29.40 -11.41 2.56
CA GLY A 191 28.82 -10.11 2.19
C GLY A 191 27.35 -10.00 2.59
N TRP A 192 26.45 -9.78 1.61
CA TRP A 192 25.01 -9.62 1.85
C TRP A 192 24.16 -10.26 0.76
N GLU A 193 22.94 -10.63 1.11
CA GLU A 193 21.86 -10.96 0.18
C GLU A 193 20.79 -9.87 0.19
N VAL A 194 20.33 -9.47 -0.99
CA VAL A 194 19.14 -8.64 -1.16
C VAL A 194 17.90 -9.49 -0.89
N VAL A 195 17.17 -9.05 0.13
CA VAL A 195 15.93 -9.67 0.59
C VAL A 195 14.82 -8.62 0.55
N VAL A 196 13.68 -9.01 -0.01
CA VAL A 196 12.44 -8.22 0.10
C VAL A 196 11.44 -9.05 0.90
N ARG A 197 10.90 -8.47 1.98
CA ARG A 197 9.86 -9.11 2.81
C ARG A 197 8.59 -8.29 2.82
N GLU A 198 7.47 -8.95 3.07
CA GLU A 198 6.22 -8.32 3.46
C GLU A 198 6.02 -8.51 4.97
N TYR A 199 5.55 -7.49 5.69
CA TYR A 199 5.35 -7.59 7.13
C TYR A 199 4.45 -8.77 7.51
N GLY A 200 4.90 -9.56 8.49
CA GLY A 200 4.22 -10.78 8.92
C GLY A 200 4.53 -12.01 8.07
N ARG A 201 5.48 -11.93 7.14
CA ARG A 201 5.93 -13.06 6.31
C ARG A 201 7.45 -13.21 6.35
N GLU A 202 7.89 -14.47 6.32
CA GLU A 202 9.31 -14.84 6.32
C GLU A 202 9.89 -15.05 4.91
N ASP A 203 9.03 -15.19 3.89
CA ASP A 203 9.46 -15.40 2.50
C ASP A 203 10.35 -14.26 1.98
N ASN A 204 11.47 -14.59 1.34
CA ASN A 204 12.16 -13.66 0.46
C ASN A 204 11.38 -13.52 -0.85
N LEU A 205 10.62 -12.45 -0.99
CA LEU A 205 9.81 -12.14 -2.16
C LEU A 205 10.63 -11.88 -3.43
N ALA A 206 11.94 -11.64 -3.27
CA ALA A 206 12.86 -11.44 -4.40
C ALA A 206 13.53 -12.74 -4.87
N ARG A 207 13.30 -13.89 -4.22
CA ARG A 207 14.04 -15.15 -4.50
C ARG A 207 13.93 -15.67 -5.93
N LEU A 208 12.92 -15.23 -6.68
CA LEU A 208 12.73 -15.59 -8.10
C LEU A 208 13.41 -14.62 -9.06
N THR A 209 14.33 -13.78 -8.57
CA THR A 209 15.19 -12.94 -9.42
C THR A 209 16.09 -13.81 -10.30
N PRO A 210 15.99 -13.71 -11.63
CA PRO A 210 16.91 -14.40 -12.52
C PRO A 210 18.35 -13.86 -12.37
N PRO A 211 19.35 -14.69 -12.66
CA PRO A 211 19.28 -16.11 -13.03
C PRO A 211 19.07 -17.01 -11.81
N LEU A 212 18.33 -18.11 -11.98
CA LEU A 212 17.97 -19.01 -10.87
C LEU A 212 19.02 -20.07 -10.56
N HIS A 213 19.90 -20.39 -11.52
CA HIS A 213 20.91 -21.43 -11.40
C HIS A 213 22.18 -21.09 -12.20
N PHE A 214 23.28 -21.76 -11.87
CA PHE A 214 24.54 -21.86 -12.64
C PHE A 214 25.36 -20.59 -12.83
N VAL A 215 24.85 -19.43 -12.44
CA VAL A 215 25.64 -18.18 -12.38
C VAL A 215 25.26 -17.38 -11.14
N PRO A 216 26.15 -16.50 -10.64
CA PRO A 216 25.88 -15.68 -9.46
C PRO A 216 24.60 -14.84 -9.61
N ASN A 217 23.81 -14.78 -8.55
CA ASN A 217 22.54 -14.05 -8.57
C ASN A 217 22.76 -12.56 -8.26
N PRO A 218 22.14 -11.59 -8.96
CA PRO A 218 22.26 -10.17 -8.65
C PRO A 218 21.94 -9.79 -7.20
N ARG A 219 21.12 -10.59 -6.52
CA ARG A 219 20.80 -10.41 -5.10
C ARG A 219 21.97 -10.72 -4.17
N GLU A 220 22.92 -11.54 -4.59
CA GLU A 220 24.10 -11.91 -3.79
C GLU A 220 25.22 -10.90 -4.02
N ILE A 221 25.68 -10.27 -2.95
CA ILE A 221 26.75 -9.26 -2.96
C ILE A 221 27.89 -9.81 -2.12
N GLU A 222 28.97 -10.26 -2.76
CA GLU A 222 30.12 -10.86 -2.11
C GLU A 222 31.39 -10.13 -2.53
N GLY A 223 32.43 -10.17 -1.69
CA GLY A 223 33.66 -9.39 -1.94
C GLY A 223 34.36 -9.77 -3.25
N TRP A 224 34.34 -11.04 -3.65
CA TRP A 224 34.94 -11.47 -4.91
C TRP A 224 34.20 -10.92 -6.14
N HIS A 225 32.91 -10.58 -6.04
CA HIS A 225 32.18 -9.91 -7.11
C HIS A 225 32.76 -8.53 -7.44
N LEU A 226 33.47 -7.92 -6.48
CA LEU A 226 33.97 -6.54 -6.51
C LEU A 226 35.50 -6.47 -6.59
N ALA A 227 36.16 -7.63 -6.66
CA ALA A 227 37.62 -7.71 -6.75
C ALA A 227 38.10 -7.45 -8.19
N ASP A 228 39.29 -6.86 -8.33
CA ASP A 228 39.92 -6.64 -9.64
C ASP A 228 40.25 -7.96 -10.37
N ASP A 229 40.63 -8.98 -9.60
CA ASP A 229 40.85 -10.35 -10.08
C ASP A 229 39.91 -11.36 -9.36
N PRO A 230 38.68 -11.54 -9.84
CA PRO A 230 37.76 -12.56 -9.33
C PRO A 230 38.33 -13.98 -9.40
N ALA A 231 39.27 -14.25 -10.32
CA ALA A 231 39.80 -15.59 -10.53
C ALA A 231 40.72 -16.05 -9.39
N ALA A 232 41.29 -15.11 -8.63
CA ALA A 232 42.07 -15.38 -7.42
C ALA A 232 41.24 -16.05 -6.31
N CYS A 233 39.92 -15.84 -6.28
CA CYS A 233 39.01 -16.50 -5.35
C CYS A 233 38.72 -17.94 -5.81
N THR A 234 39.46 -18.90 -5.27
CA THR A 234 39.39 -20.31 -5.70
C THR A 234 38.10 -21.03 -5.29
N SER A 235 37.41 -20.55 -4.25
CA SER A 235 36.15 -21.11 -3.76
C SER A 235 34.90 -20.40 -4.28
N ARG A 236 35.02 -19.63 -5.38
CA ARG A 236 33.87 -18.90 -5.94
C ARG A 236 32.80 -19.84 -6.51
N PRO A 237 31.50 -19.51 -6.35
CA PRO A 237 30.41 -20.31 -6.91
C PRO A 237 30.49 -20.47 -8.43
N TYR A 238 30.10 -21.65 -8.91
CA TYR A 238 29.96 -22.00 -10.34
C TYR A 238 31.23 -21.81 -11.19
N ALA A 239 32.40 -21.69 -10.56
CA ALA A 239 33.65 -21.28 -11.23
C ALA A 239 33.47 -20.01 -12.10
N ALA A 240 32.55 -19.13 -11.70
CA ALA A 240 32.18 -17.96 -12.47
C ALA A 240 33.39 -17.04 -12.72
N GLN A 241 33.50 -16.48 -13.93
CA GLN A 241 34.63 -15.61 -14.28
C GLN A 241 34.44 -14.17 -13.76
N ALA A 242 33.20 -13.78 -13.46
CA ALA A 242 32.84 -12.48 -12.94
C ALA A 242 31.61 -12.58 -12.04
N GLY A 243 31.45 -11.59 -11.15
CA GLY A 243 30.22 -11.42 -10.39
C GLY A 243 29.09 -10.80 -11.22
N PRO A 244 27.89 -10.63 -10.63
CA PRO A 244 26.80 -9.91 -11.28
C PRO A 244 27.19 -8.46 -11.58
N GLY A 245 26.64 -7.91 -12.67
CA GLY A 245 26.88 -6.52 -13.04
C GLY A 245 26.43 -5.51 -11.97
N ASN A 246 27.02 -4.32 -12.02
CA ASN A 246 26.62 -3.15 -11.23
C ASN A 246 26.10 -2.07 -12.21
N PRO A 247 24.83 -1.64 -12.13
CA PRO A 247 23.87 -1.91 -11.06
C PRO A 247 23.26 -3.32 -11.11
N ARG A 248 22.80 -3.79 -9.94
CA ARG A 248 22.19 -5.10 -9.71
C ARG A 248 20.67 -4.99 -9.80
N ASN A 249 20.09 -5.66 -10.78
CA ASN A 249 18.64 -5.68 -10.99
C ASN A 249 18.01 -6.88 -10.28
N PHE A 250 16.89 -6.68 -9.61
CA PHE A 250 16.10 -7.73 -8.99
C PHE A 250 14.60 -7.49 -9.16
N ILE A 251 13.82 -8.55 -9.02
CA ILE A 251 12.35 -8.51 -9.11
C ILE A 251 11.76 -9.08 -7.83
N PHE A 252 10.56 -8.66 -7.47
CA PHE A 252 9.86 -9.18 -6.29
C PHE A 252 8.35 -9.12 -6.47
N SER A 253 7.61 -9.94 -5.73
CA SER A 253 6.14 -9.91 -5.71
C SER A 253 5.57 -10.57 -4.47
N PRO A 254 4.45 -10.06 -3.89
CA PRO A 254 3.75 -10.73 -2.80
C PRO A 254 3.21 -12.12 -3.20
N ASP A 255 3.05 -12.39 -4.49
CA ASP A 255 2.63 -13.70 -4.99
C ASP A 255 3.71 -14.79 -4.79
N VAL A 256 4.98 -14.42 -4.60
CA VAL A 256 6.07 -15.37 -4.34
C VAL A 256 5.90 -16.00 -2.96
N GLY A 257 5.92 -17.33 -2.88
CA GLY A 257 5.70 -18.09 -1.64
C GLY A 257 4.23 -18.36 -1.31
N THR A 258 3.29 -17.61 -1.90
CA THR A 258 1.84 -17.83 -1.70
C THR A 258 1.18 -18.49 -2.91
N ARG A 259 1.36 -17.89 -4.10
CA ARG A 259 0.75 -18.36 -5.36
C ARG A 259 1.78 -18.90 -6.33
N ILE A 260 3.02 -18.41 -6.25
CA ILE A 260 4.13 -18.78 -7.12
C ILE A 260 5.23 -19.42 -6.30
N GLY A 261 5.60 -20.65 -6.67
CA GLY A 261 6.67 -21.40 -6.01
C GLY A 261 6.37 -21.76 -4.55
N ALA A 262 5.10 -21.80 -4.15
CA ALA A 262 4.68 -22.27 -2.83
C ALA A 262 4.95 -23.77 -2.73
N ALA A 263 5.64 -24.21 -1.67
CA ALA A 263 6.07 -25.60 -1.50
C ALA A 263 4.89 -26.59 -1.59
N GLU A 264 3.73 -26.18 -1.11
CA GLU A 264 2.49 -26.97 -1.10
C GLU A 264 1.92 -27.24 -2.50
N THR A 265 2.24 -26.42 -3.49
CA THR A 265 1.66 -26.55 -4.84
C THR A 265 2.35 -27.61 -5.70
N GLY A 266 3.58 -28.02 -5.35
CA GLY A 266 4.39 -28.96 -6.14
C GLY A 266 4.70 -28.51 -7.58
N ARG A 267 4.25 -27.31 -8.00
CA ARG A 267 4.42 -26.78 -9.35
C ARG A 267 5.78 -26.10 -9.48
N SER A 268 6.52 -26.45 -10.52
CA SER A 268 7.74 -25.74 -10.89
C SER A 268 7.45 -24.29 -11.29
N VAL A 269 8.42 -23.41 -11.01
CA VAL A 269 8.36 -22.01 -11.44
C VAL A 269 8.55 -21.94 -12.95
N THR A 270 7.63 -21.28 -13.66
CA THR A 270 7.70 -21.10 -15.11
C THR A 270 8.23 -19.73 -15.51
N VAL A 271 8.49 -19.53 -16.80
CA VAL A 271 8.89 -18.22 -17.33
C VAL A 271 7.77 -17.20 -17.14
N GLU A 272 6.50 -17.57 -17.34
CA GLU A 272 5.37 -16.65 -17.13
C GLU A 272 5.26 -16.20 -15.67
N ASP A 273 5.65 -17.06 -14.72
CA ASP A 273 5.70 -16.69 -13.31
C ASP A 273 6.74 -15.60 -13.07
N ILE A 274 7.95 -15.75 -13.63
CA ILE A 274 9.02 -14.76 -13.52
C ILE A 274 8.57 -13.43 -14.12
N GLU A 275 7.94 -13.47 -15.30
CA GLU A 275 7.37 -12.27 -15.93
C GLU A 275 6.31 -11.62 -15.06
N LYS A 276 5.41 -12.41 -14.46
CA LYS A 276 4.39 -11.92 -13.53
C LYS A 276 5.00 -11.25 -12.30
N VAL A 277 6.05 -11.84 -11.71
CA VAL A 277 6.80 -11.23 -10.61
C VAL A 277 7.42 -9.91 -11.06
N SER A 278 8.07 -9.88 -12.23
CA SER A 278 8.70 -8.68 -12.78
C SER A 278 7.74 -7.54 -13.11
N ARG A 279 6.46 -7.86 -13.36
CA ARG A 279 5.40 -6.88 -13.62
C ARG A 279 4.90 -6.23 -12.33
N PHE A 280 5.00 -6.92 -11.20
CA PHE A 280 4.62 -6.36 -9.91
C PHE A 280 5.65 -5.37 -9.39
N GLY A 281 6.92 -5.78 -9.29
CA GLY A 281 7.93 -5.01 -8.57
C GLY A 281 9.34 -5.26 -9.08
N ARG A 282 10.11 -4.16 -9.16
CA ARG A 282 11.49 -4.13 -9.62
C ARG A 282 12.35 -3.32 -8.67
N GLY A 283 13.59 -3.75 -8.53
CA GLY A 283 14.60 -3.06 -7.74
C GLY A 283 15.92 -2.98 -8.47
N VAL A 284 16.62 -1.87 -8.26
CA VAL A 284 17.96 -1.62 -8.78
C VAL A 284 18.83 -1.22 -7.60
N LEU A 285 19.83 -2.03 -7.27
CA LEU A 285 20.84 -1.71 -6.27
C LEU A 285 22.15 -1.34 -6.97
N THR A 286 22.69 -0.17 -6.64
CA THR A 286 23.98 0.28 -7.13
C THR A 286 24.96 0.27 -5.98
N VAL A 287 26.05 -0.49 -6.11
CA VAL A 287 27.21 -0.39 -5.22
C VAL A 287 27.99 0.86 -5.63
N GLU A 288 28.04 1.87 -4.75
CA GLU A 288 28.65 3.17 -5.04
C GLU A 288 30.13 3.18 -4.69
N SER A 289 30.49 2.60 -3.54
CA SER A 289 31.87 2.38 -3.11
C SER A 289 31.93 1.28 -2.06
N PHE A 290 33.10 0.68 -1.89
CA PHE A 290 33.31 -0.42 -0.97
C PHE A 290 34.76 -0.48 -0.48
N VAL A 291 34.97 -1.16 0.63
CA VAL A 291 36.28 -1.52 1.17
C VAL A 291 36.34 -3.03 1.27
N LEU A 292 37.36 -3.63 0.64
CA LEU A 292 37.62 -5.06 0.74
C LEU A 292 38.75 -5.32 1.73
N LYS A 293 38.61 -6.40 2.50
CA LYS A 293 39.71 -6.98 3.27
C LYS A 293 40.08 -8.35 2.74
N PRO A 294 41.35 -8.76 2.85
CA PRO A 294 41.77 -10.12 2.52
C PRO A 294 40.89 -11.15 3.25
N GLY A 295 40.44 -12.17 2.53
CA GLY A 295 39.75 -13.31 3.11
C GLY A 295 40.46 -14.62 2.75
N ASN A 296 39.81 -15.73 3.09
CA ASN A 296 40.41 -17.06 2.90
C ASN A 296 40.45 -17.44 1.42
N ASN A 297 41.46 -18.22 1.01
CA ASN A 297 41.57 -18.82 -0.32
C ASN A 297 41.50 -17.80 -1.49
N GLY A 298 41.98 -16.58 -1.25
CA GLY A 298 41.96 -15.48 -2.24
C GLY A 298 40.59 -14.83 -2.42
N CYS A 299 39.59 -15.16 -1.58
CA CYS A 299 38.25 -14.59 -1.64
C CYS A 299 38.15 -13.40 -0.67
N PRO A 300 38.19 -12.15 -1.14
CA PRO A 300 38.05 -10.99 -0.27
C PRO A 300 36.66 -10.94 0.34
N THR A 301 36.56 -10.33 1.51
CA THR A 301 35.29 -10.04 2.17
C THR A 301 35.06 -8.53 2.17
N ILE A 302 33.81 -8.12 2.08
CA ILE A 302 33.46 -6.70 2.11
C ILE A 302 33.48 -6.23 3.56
N GLU A 303 34.32 -5.26 3.88
CA GLU A 303 34.37 -4.63 5.20
C GLU A 303 33.32 -3.53 5.34
N GLU A 304 33.18 -2.69 4.31
CA GLU A 304 32.20 -1.61 4.25
C GLU A 304 31.67 -1.48 2.81
N MET A 305 30.38 -1.15 2.67
CA MET A 305 29.75 -0.89 1.38
C MET A 305 28.80 0.30 1.50
N LYS A 306 28.95 1.27 0.58
CA LYS A 306 27.96 2.33 0.33
C LYS A 306 27.17 1.99 -0.92
N PHE A 307 25.87 2.22 -0.86
CA PHE A 307 24.96 1.82 -1.92
C PHE A 307 23.78 2.77 -2.06
N SER A 308 23.15 2.73 -3.24
CA SER A 308 21.83 3.31 -3.50
C SER A 308 20.87 2.24 -4.01
N VAL A 309 19.58 2.43 -3.72
CA VAL A 309 18.50 1.53 -4.18
C VAL A 309 17.36 2.36 -4.74
N LEU A 310 16.88 1.96 -5.91
CA LEU A 310 15.60 2.37 -6.49
C LEU A 310 14.66 1.17 -6.48
N LEU A 311 13.46 1.36 -5.91
CA LEU A 311 12.38 0.38 -5.89
C LEU A 311 11.14 0.97 -6.55
N GLU A 312 10.48 0.19 -7.39
CA GLU A 312 9.21 0.55 -8.02
C GLU A 312 8.29 -0.67 -8.15
N GLY A 313 6.98 -0.44 -8.10
CA GLY A 313 6.01 -1.52 -8.24
C GLY A 313 4.59 -1.15 -7.80
N GLY A 314 3.77 -2.18 -7.56
CA GLY A 314 2.36 -2.08 -7.16
C GLY A 314 1.38 -2.15 -8.33
N TYR A 315 0.08 -2.08 -8.01
CA TYR A 315 -1.05 -2.06 -8.95
C TYR A 315 -1.80 -0.71 -8.95
#